data_AF-A0A219B1P1-F1
#
_entry.id   AF-A0A219B1P1-F1
#
_cell.length_a   1.000
_cell.length_b   1.000
_cell.length_c   1.000
_cell.angle_alpha   90.00
_cell.angle_beta   90.00
_cell.angle_gamma   90.00
#
_symmetry.space_group_name_H-M   'P 1'
#
loop_
_entity.id
_entity.type
_entity.pdbx_description
1 polymer ?
#
loop_
_entity_poly.entity_id
_entity_poly.type
_entity_poly.pdbx_seq_one_letter_code
_entity_poly.pdbx_strand_id
1 'polypeptide(L)'
;MPEVAAAVRAPMSASASASYQSAVPQAPMTLASAVVDDVHQAVSGGLDILGPQPEREYEYPFYMNMDGLIEPPRVLHVRCDESIAAGEHVLSDGETLPYNGYSKGGLEVIYQAFDDYGQPCKYPFSPYTPRIGSGKNEWPSGSQFIWRSAVPGHRVEFHSDSSFAKLRLAGDRPDRRFHFEMRDIELHFDQADNVVGALHMNMTPSGAGLLTVVVRNSYVSGGRNALFIPPGNTMLYVEDSEIGRNVGKNVEQEHGVYLNRILSSHWKNSTVFGQRASGPYGGHQLKDKSYLRIYEDLEITNFGGVLEPSNRPLLDINLLAFTWVDGLKITRVETESPRDALIDIRNDKYRPDDHLPFSAVTTDEWTMPMCPGEPIPAGLLRDVSLSVFRNVETDSFRTEPFITRLKAMPQDHKEDGVGPVFIGDVPVEKQRAIALAFSPQHSAESFFSDENYVYVDPDIPAAEQALVSDMETFVRHAFDLAIDADPANDWPLPWRD
;
A
#
# COMPACT_ATOMS: atom_id res chain seq x y z
N MET A 1 21.65 31.82 -59.19
CA MET A 1 21.15 31.15 -60.40
C MET A 1 21.89 29.82 -60.53
N PRO A 2 21.20 28.71 -60.83
CA PRO A 2 20.64 27.89 -59.75
C PRO A 2 20.90 26.37 -59.91
N GLU A 3 20.33 25.58 -58.98
CA GLU A 3 19.85 24.18 -59.12
C GLU A 3 20.91 23.05 -59.26
N VAL A 4 20.74 21.80 -58.78
CA VAL A 4 19.64 20.98 -58.20
C VAL A 4 20.31 19.66 -57.73
N ALA A 5 20.04 19.10 -56.54
CA ALA A 5 19.10 17.98 -56.25
C ALA A 5 19.36 16.67 -57.07
N ALA A 6 19.08 15.43 -56.67
CA ALA A 6 18.46 14.81 -55.51
C ALA A 6 18.69 13.28 -55.61
N ALA A 7 18.75 12.60 -54.46
CA ALA A 7 17.99 11.40 -54.08
C ALA A 7 17.94 10.14 -54.98
N VAL A 8 18.19 8.99 -54.33
CA VAL A 8 17.85 7.65 -54.83
C VAL A 8 16.91 6.97 -53.81
N ARG A 9 15.77 6.50 -54.32
CA ARG A 9 14.83 5.55 -53.69
C ARG A 9 14.29 4.64 -54.79
N ALA A 10 14.30 3.31 -54.58
CA ALA A 10 13.43 2.30 -55.21
C ALA A 10 13.65 0.92 -54.49
N PRO A 11 12.87 -0.16 -54.75
CA PRO A 11 11.65 -0.52 -54.01
C PRO A 11 11.49 -2.03 -53.64
N MET A 12 10.28 -2.36 -53.16
CA MET A 12 9.63 -3.62 -52.72
C MET A 12 9.92 -4.97 -53.43
N SER A 13 9.71 -6.08 -52.71
CA SER A 13 8.94 -7.25 -53.20
C SER A 13 8.45 -8.17 -52.05
N ALA A 14 7.35 -8.89 -52.31
CA ALA A 14 6.59 -9.74 -51.39
C ALA A 14 6.55 -11.23 -51.85
N SER A 15 5.92 -12.10 -51.04
CA SER A 15 5.61 -13.56 -51.18
C SER A 15 6.68 -14.53 -50.59
N ALA A 16 6.39 -15.66 -49.95
CA ALA A 16 5.22 -16.54 -49.99
C ALA A 16 5.04 -17.37 -48.68
N SER A 17 3.82 -17.88 -48.52
CA SER A 17 3.26 -18.76 -47.49
C SER A 17 3.77 -20.21 -47.52
N ALA A 18 3.99 -20.80 -46.34
CA ALA A 18 4.03 -22.25 -46.13
C ALA A 18 3.35 -22.63 -44.81
N SER A 19 2.31 -23.44 -44.92
CA SER A 19 1.49 -24.02 -43.86
C SER A 19 2.24 -25.13 -43.11
N TYR A 20 2.23 -25.09 -41.78
CA TYR A 20 2.45 -26.25 -40.92
C TYR A 20 1.28 -26.37 -39.94
N GLN A 21 0.41 -27.35 -40.17
CA GLN A 21 -0.48 -27.87 -39.15
C GLN A 21 0.33 -28.81 -38.26
N SER A 22 0.45 -28.50 -36.96
CA SER A 22 0.74 -29.51 -35.94
C SER A 22 -0.44 -29.60 -34.99
N ALA A 23 -0.87 -30.84 -34.75
CA ALA A 23 -1.98 -31.18 -33.88
C ALA A 23 -1.57 -30.93 -32.42
N VAL A 24 -2.24 -30.00 -31.76
CA VAL A 24 -2.20 -29.84 -30.30
C VAL A 24 -3.25 -30.80 -29.72
N PRO A 25 -2.91 -31.68 -28.76
CA PRO A 25 -3.91 -32.44 -28.04
C PRO A 25 -4.74 -31.46 -27.19
N GLN A 26 -6.05 -31.41 -27.42
CA GLN A 26 -6.97 -30.70 -26.56
C GLN A 26 -6.95 -31.35 -25.17
N ALA A 27 -6.27 -30.71 -24.21
CA ALA A 27 -6.43 -31.04 -22.80
C ALA A 27 -7.87 -30.71 -22.38
N PRO A 28 -8.54 -31.57 -21.60
CA PRO A 28 -9.92 -31.35 -21.22
C PRO A 28 -10.05 -30.14 -20.29
N MET A 29 -10.88 -29.19 -20.68
CA MET A 29 -11.24 -27.95 -19.98
C MET A 29 -11.95 -28.15 -18.62
N THR A 30 -11.90 -29.35 -18.04
CA THR A 30 -12.69 -29.74 -16.86
C THR A 30 -11.90 -29.76 -15.55
N LEU A 31 -10.57 -29.57 -15.57
CA LEU A 31 -9.75 -29.47 -14.35
C LEU A 31 -9.59 -28.03 -13.84
N ALA A 32 -9.62 -27.03 -14.73
CA ALA A 32 -9.48 -25.63 -14.34
C ALA A 32 -10.71 -25.12 -13.56
N SER A 33 -11.93 -25.50 -13.94
CA SER A 33 -13.14 -25.11 -13.18
C SER A 33 -13.26 -25.79 -11.82
N ALA A 34 -12.77 -27.03 -11.67
CA ALA A 34 -12.82 -27.74 -10.39
C ALA A 34 -11.84 -27.14 -9.36
N VAL A 35 -10.66 -26.69 -9.80
CA VAL A 35 -9.71 -25.96 -8.94
C VAL A 35 -10.22 -24.56 -8.61
N VAL A 36 -10.94 -23.90 -9.53
CA VAL A 36 -11.57 -22.60 -9.28
C VAL A 36 -12.70 -22.70 -8.25
N ASP A 37 -13.51 -23.76 -8.26
CA ASP A 37 -14.58 -23.98 -7.28
C ASP A 37 -14.03 -24.43 -5.91
N ASP A 38 -13.02 -25.30 -5.85
CA ASP A 38 -12.37 -25.71 -4.59
C ASP A 38 -11.55 -24.58 -3.96
N VAL A 39 -10.94 -23.69 -4.75
CA VAL A 39 -10.23 -22.50 -4.23
C VAL A 39 -11.20 -21.37 -3.90
N HIS A 40 -12.29 -21.17 -4.67
CA HIS A 40 -13.34 -20.26 -4.22
C HIS A 40 -13.96 -20.75 -2.91
N GLN A 41 -14.19 -22.06 -2.71
CA GLN A 41 -14.61 -22.62 -1.42
C GLN A 41 -13.51 -22.65 -0.36
N ALA A 42 -12.22 -22.69 -0.70
CA ALA A 42 -11.14 -22.57 0.29
C ALA A 42 -10.91 -21.12 0.74
N VAL A 43 -11.11 -20.15 -0.16
CA VAL A 43 -11.01 -18.70 0.13
C VAL A 43 -12.30 -18.18 0.78
N SER A 44 -13.48 -18.75 0.44
CA SER A 44 -14.75 -18.43 1.10
C SER A 44 -15.11 -19.36 2.28
N GLY A 45 -14.41 -20.49 2.44
CA GLY A 45 -14.63 -21.49 3.50
C GLY A 45 -13.46 -21.64 4.47
N GLY A 46 -12.40 -20.84 4.32
CA GLY A 46 -11.35 -20.63 5.32
C GLY A 46 -11.61 -19.44 6.24
N LEU A 47 -12.61 -18.61 5.92
CA LEU A 47 -13.11 -17.57 6.81
C LEU A 47 -14.36 -18.11 7.50
N ASP A 48 -14.15 -18.86 8.58
CA ASP A 48 -15.10 -18.78 9.68
C ASP A 48 -15.18 -17.30 10.02
N ILE A 49 -16.26 -16.71 9.53
CA ILE A 49 -16.70 -15.34 9.71
C ILE A 49 -16.30 -14.94 11.12
N LEU A 50 -15.48 -13.90 11.25
CA LEU A 50 -15.39 -13.16 12.50
C LEU A 50 -16.82 -12.74 12.81
N GLY A 51 -17.53 -13.55 13.59
CA GLY A 51 -18.80 -13.20 14.17
C GLY A 51 -18.60 -11.86 14.91
N PRO A 52 -19.67 -11.10 15.12
CA PRO A 52 -19.57 -9.75 15.68
C PRO A 52 -18.64 -9.77 16.89
N GLN A 53 -17.45 -9.21 16.70
CA GLN A 53 -16.50 -9.11 17.78
C GLN A 53 -17.15 -8.16 18.80
N PRO A 54 -17.23 -8.52 20.09
CA PRO A 54 -17.63 -7.56 21.12
C PRO A 54 -16.75 -6.31 20.98
N GLU A 55 -17.27 -5.12 21.33
CA GLU A 55 -16.55 -3.85 21.26
C GLU A 55 -15.09 -4.02 21.70
N ARG A 56 -14.21 -4.23 20.72
CA ARG A 56 -12.79 -4.20 20.94
C ARG A 56 -12.49 -2.73 21.07
N GLU A 57 -11.92 -2.33 22.20
CA GLU A 57 -11.35 -0.99 22.31
C GLU A 57 -10.29 -0.91 21.21
N TYR A 58 -10.59 -0.14 20.16
CA TYR A 58 -9.73 -0.04 18.99
C TYR A 58 -8.50 0.77 19.38
N GLU A 59 -7.45 0.07 19.77
CA GLU A 59 -6.17 0.70 20.08
C GLU A 59 -5.50 1.16 18.77
N TYR A 60 -4.93 2.37 18.82
CA TYR A 60 -4.06 2.86 17.77
C TYR A 60 -2.64 2.36 18.03
N PRO A 61 -1.81 2.19 16.98
CA PRO A 61 -0.40 1.91 17.18
C PRO A 61 0.24 2.95 18.10
N PHE A 62 1.14 2.53 18.99
CA PHE A 62 1.71 3.41 20.03
C PHE A 62 2.41 4.67 19.49
N TYR A 63 2.84 4.66 18.22
CA TYR A 63 3.48 5.79 17.55
C TYR A 63 2.49 6.69 16.79
N MET A 64 1.23 6.27 16.65
CA MET A 64 0.15 7.07 16.10
C MET A 64 -0.55 7.79 17.24
N ASN A 65 0.03 8.89 17.69
CA ASN A 65 -0.58 9.72 18.73
C ASN A 65 -1.94 10.23 18.25
N MET A 66 -2.95 10.14 19.12
CA MET A 66 -4.33 10.59 18.89
C MET A 66 -4.73 11.79 19.76
N ASP A 67 -3.83 12.27 20.61
CA ASP A 67 -4.05 13.45 21.46
C ASP A 67 -4.17 14.72 20.64
N GLY A 68 -4.99 15.67 21.08
CA GLY A 68 -5.21 16.95 20.40
C GLY A 68 -6.09 16.87 19.14
N LEU A 69 -6.64 15.71 18.82
CA LEU A 69 -7.73 15.60 17.84
C LEU A 69 -9.02 16.22 18.40
N ILE A 70 -9.81 16.81 17.51
CA ILE A 70 -11.06 17.52 17.84
C ILE A 70 -12.21 16.64 17.40
N GLU A 71 -13.14 16.34 18.31
CA GLU A 71 -14.35 15.59 17.99
C GLU A 71 -15.08 16.22 16.80
N PRO A 72 -15.53 15.41 15.81
CA PRO A 72 -16.28 15.92 14.68
C PRO A 72 -17.48 16.78 15.12
N PRO A 73 -17.57 18.06 14.73
CA PRO A 73 -18.69 18.92 15.12
C PRO A 73 -20.01 18.57 14.43
N ARG A 74 -19.97 17.63 13.46
CA ARG A 74 -21.11 17.14 12.70
C ARG A 74 -21.06 15.63 12.67
N VAL A 75 -22.12 15.03 13.18
CA VAL A 75 -22.37 13.58 13.13
C VAL A 75 -23.63 13.37 12.30
N LEU A 76 -23.51 12.59 11.23
CA LEU A 76 -24.58 12.33 10.27
C LEU A 76 -25.00 10.87 10.38
N HIS A 77 -26.27 10.64 10.70
CA HIS A 77 -26.84 9.29 10.75
C HIS A 77 -27.62 9.02 9.46
N VAL A 78 -27.11 8.12 8.62
CA VAL A 78 -27.70 7.76 7.32
C VAL A 78 -28.58 6.53 7.48
N ARG A 79 -29.84 6.61 7.03
CA ARG A 79 -30.79 5.50 7.09
C ARG A 79 -30.62 4.56 5.90
N CYS A 80 -30.81 3.26 6.08
CA CYS A 80 -30.61 2.27 5.02
C CYS A 80 -31.73 2.34 3.96
N ASP A 81 -32.94 1.94 4.34
CA ASP A 81 -34.07 1.76 3.43
C ASP A 81 -34.47 3.05 2.71
N GLU A 82 -34.52 4.19 3.43
CA GLU A 82 -34.85 5.47 2.81
C GLU A 82 -33.80 5.91 1.80
N SER A 83 -32.52 5.65 2.08
CA SER A 83 -31.46 6.03 1.14
C SER A 83 -31.48 5.15 -0.11
N ILE A 84 -31.74 3.85 0.05
CA ILE A 84 -31.92 2.93 -1.09
C ILE A 84 -33.12 3.36 -1.93
N ALA A 85 -34.25 3.67 -1.29
CA ALA A 85 -35.48 4.11 -1.97
C ALA A 85 -35.30 5.45 -2.70
N ALA A 86 -34.52 6.38 -2.13
CA ALA A 86 -34.25 7.68 -2.72
C ALA A 86 -33.15 7.64 -3.80
N GLY A 87 -32.26 6.63 -3.77
CA GLY A 87 -31.07 6.59 -4.60
C GLY A 87 -29.99 7.61 -4.19
N GLU A 88 -30.09 8.16 -2.98
CA GLU A 88 -29.15 9.11 -2.39
C GLU A 88 -29.14 8.99 -0.86
N HIS A 89 -28.17 9.59 -0.17
CA HIS A 89 -28.07 9.51 1.29
C HIS A 89 -29.19 10.30 1.98
N VAL A 90 -30.05 9.61 2.72
CA VAL A 90 -31.13 10.17 3.54
C VAL A 90 -30.76 10.07 5.02
N LEU A 91 -30.88 11.18 5.73
CA LEU A 91 -30.56 11.31 7.15
C LEU A 91 -31.70 10.87 8.07
N SER A 92 -31.38 10.69 9.35
CA SER A 92 -32.35 10.32 10.39
C SER A 92 -33.51 11.31 10.58
N ASP A 93 -33.31 12.58 10.24
CA ASP A 93 -34.33 13.64 10.26
C ASP A 93 -35.16 13.70 8.96
N GLY A 94 -34.87 12.83 7.99
CA GLY A 94 -35.54 12.75 6.69
C GLY A 94 -34.99 13.74 5.67
N GLU A 95 -33.98 14.55 6.00
CA GLU A 95 -33.31 15.40 5.01
C GLU A 95 -32.35 14.59 4.15
N THR A 96 -32.19 14.97 2.88
CA THR A 96 -31.14 14.43 2.02
C THR A 96 -29.84 15.18 2.26
N LEU A 97 -28.70 14.47 2.18
CA LEU A 97 -27.42 15.12 2.41
C LEU A 97 -27.16 16.19 1.35
N PRO A 98 -26.84 17.44 1.74
CA PRO A 98 -26.54 18.47 0.78
C PRO A 98 -25.26 18.10 0.01
N TYR A 99 -25.38 18.07 -1.32
CA TYR A 99 -24.28 17.80 -2.26
C TYR A 99 -23.07 18.74 -2.08
N ASN A 100 -23.24 19.86 -1.37
CA ASN A 100 -22.24 20.93 -1.20
C ASN A 100 -21.99 21.35 0.26
N GLY A 101 -22.27 20.49 1.24
CA GLY A 101 -22.02 20.80 2.66
C GLY A 101 -20.53 20.95 2.98
N TYR A 102 -20.10 22.15 3.38
CA TYR A 102 -18.79 22.37 3.99
C TYR A 102 -18.81 21.87 5.44
N SER A 103 -17.85 21.02 5.83
CA SER A 103 -17.72 20.49 7.19
C SER A 103 -16.53 21.11 7.92
N LYS A 104 -16.66 22.38 8.35
CA LYS A 104 -15.60 23.04 9.12
C LYS A 104 -15.34 22.30 10.43
N GLY A 105 -14.13 21.78 10.63
CA GLY A 105 -13.71 21.11 11.87
C GLY A 105 -13.81 19.59 11.87
N GLY A 106 -14.31 18.98 10.80
CA GLY A 106 -14.43 17.52 10.70
C GLY A 106 -15.86 17.04 10.46
N LEU A 107 -16.01 15.73 10.30
CA LEU A 107 -17.28 15.06 10.03
C LEU A 107 -17.24 13.60 10.48
N GLU A 108 -18.31 13.11 11.10
CA GLU A 108 -18.57 11.68 11.26
C GLU A 108 -19.83 11.30 10.47
N VAL A 109 -19.75 10.21 9.69
CA VAL A 109 -20.89 9.62 8.98
C VAL A 109 -21.09 8.21 9.48
N ILE A 110 -22.28 7.96 10.02
CA ILE A 110 -22.70 6.70 10.64
C ILE A 110 -23.79 6.11 9.77
N TYR A 111 -23.51 4.96 9.16
CA TYR A 111 -24.44 4.24 8.30
C TYR A 111 -25.22 3.21 9.07
N GLN A 112 -26.54 3.17 8.89
CA GLN A 112 -27.37 2.12 9.46
C GLN A 112 -26.89 0.75 8.96
N ALA A 113 -26.59 -0.14 9.89
CA ALA A 113 -25.99 -1.44 9.58
C ALA A 113 -26.97 -2.42 8.92
N PHE A 114 -28.26 -2.28 9.22
CA PHE A 114 -29.30 -3.22 8.80
C PHE A 114 -30.50 -2.50 8.17
N ASP A 115 -31.10 -3.14 7.17
CA ASP A 115 -32.39 -2.73 6.62
C ASP A 115 -33.56 -3.07 7.58
N ASP A 116 -34.77 -2.67 7.20
CA ASP A 116 -36.02 -2.92 7.95
C ASP A 116 -36.34 -4.43 8.09
N TYR A 117 -35.68 -5.29 7.32
CA TYR A 117 -35.79 -6.76 7.39
C TYR A 117 -34.66 -7.41 8.19
N GLY A 118 -33.74 -6.62 8.76
CA GLY A 118 -32.60 -7.08 9.54
C GLY A 118 -31.45 -7.65 8.71
N GLN A 119 -31.41 -7.42 7.40
CA GLN A 119 -30.28 -7.81 6.54
C GLN A 119 -29.21 -6.73 6.52
N PRO A 120 -27.91 -7.07 6.32
CA PRO A 120 -26.85 -6.09 6.17
C PRO A 120 -27.16 -5.07 5.06
N CYS A 121 -26.99 -3.79 5.37
CA CYS A 121 -27.34 -2.72 4.45
C CYS A 121 -26.39 -2.68 3.24
N LYS A 122 -26.98 -2.52 2.04
CA LYS A 122 -26.26 -2.36 0.77
C LYS A 122 -26.67 -1.08 0.06
N TYR A 123 -25.81 -0.07 0.09
CA TYR A 123 -26.01 1.23 -0.54
C TYR A 123 -25.60 1.20 -2.03
N PRO A 124 -26.49 1.53 -2.99
CA PRO A 124 -26.24 1.45 -4.43
C PRO A 124 -25.53 2.70 -5.00
N PHE A 125 -24.67 3.35 -4.21
CA PHE A 125 -23.90 4.53 -4.59
C PHE A 125 -22.62 4.62 -3.75
N SER A 126 -21.77 5.62 -3.99
CA SER A 126 -20.58 5.85 -3.15
C SER A 126 -20.93 6.46 -1.78
N PRO A 127 -20.13 6.19 -0.74
CA PRO A 127 -20.21 6.90 0.53
C PRO A 127 -20.20 8.41 0.34
N TYR A 128 -20.84 9.11 1.28
CA TYR A 128 -20.92 10.55 1.25
C TYR A 128 -19.52 11.13 1.36
N THR A 129 -19.11 11.90 0.35
CA THR A 129 -17.83 12.61 0.37
C THR A 129 -18.10 14.11 0.43
N PRO A 130 -17.86 14.78 1.56
CA PRO A 130 -18.10 16.22 1.66
C PRO A 130 -17.13 16.99 0.77
N ARG A 131 -17.56 18.18 0.34
CA ARG A 131 -16.61 19.18 -0.18
C ARG A 131 -15.85 19.77 1.00
N ILE A 132 -14.60 19.36 1.12
CA ILE A 132 -13.63 19.95 2.05
C ILE A 132 -13.18 21.27 1.40
N GLY A 133 -13.65 22.39 1.97
CA GLY A 133 -13.41 23.75 1.51
C GLY A 133 -11.95 24.04 1.17
N SER A 134 -11.78 24.69 0.02
CA SER A 134 -10.51 24.99 -0.64
C SER A 134 -9.74 26.16 0.00
N GLY A 135 -9.83 26.32 1.32
CA GLY A 135 -9.18 27.39 2.07
C GLY A 135 -8.14 26.83 3.04
N LYS A 136 -6.86 27.23 2.87
CA LYS A 136 -5.74 26.87 3.77
C LYS A 136 -5.99 27.20 5.26
N ASN A 137 -6.98 28.04 5.57
CA ASN A 137 -7.21 28.60 6.90
C ASN A 137 -8.52 28.15 7.57
N GLU A 138 -9.34 27.30 6.95
CA GLU A 138 -10.68 27.00 7.50
C GLU A 138 -10.70 25.82 8.49
N TRP A 139 -9.71 24.93 8.41
CA TRP A 139 -9.73 23.64 9.10
C TRP A 139 -8.87 23.69 10.36
N PRO A 140 -9.43 23.59 11.58
CA PRO A 140 -8.61 23.54 12.79
C PRO A 140 -7.68 22.32 12.76
N SER A 141 -6.47 22.47 13.29
CA SER A 141 -5.58 21.32 13.51
C SER A 141 -6.28 20.33 14.45
N GLY A 142 -6.15 19.04 14.15
CA GLY A 142 -6.85 17.98 14.84
C GLY A 142 -8.22 17.62 14.27
N SER A 143 -8.63 18.20 13.13
CA SER A 143 -9.92 17.84 12.50
C SER A 143 -9.99 16.35 12.13
N GLN A 144 -11.13 15.72 12.42
CA GLN A 144 -11.37 14.29 12.19
C GLN A 144 -12.44 14.05 11.13
N PHE A 145 -12.25 13.03 10.29
CA PHE A 145 -13.20 12.59 9.28
C PHE A 145 -13.40 11.08 9.37
N ILE A 146 -14.60 10.67 9.77
CA ILE A 146 -14.88 9.28 10.15
C ILE A 146 -16.06 8.77 9.33
N TRP A 147 -15.92 7.59 8.72
CA TRP A 147 -17.00 6.85 8.09
C TRP A 147 -17.10 5.48 8.74
N ARG A 148 -18.27 5.14 9.26
CA ARG A 148 -18.46 3.84 9.90
C ARG A 148 -19.87 3.30 9.85
N SER A 149 -19.97 1.99 10.08
CA SER A 149 -21.23 1.35 10.45
C SER A 149 -21.71 1.84 11.83
N ALA A 150 -23.03 1.86 12.00
CA ALA A 150 -23.69 2.12 13.27
C ALA A 150 -23.44 1.00 14.29
N VAL A 151 -23.15 -0.22 13.83
CA VAL A 151 -22.95 -1.39 14.67
C VAL A 151 -21.51 -1.90 14.48
N PRO A 152 -20.64 -1.78 15.49
CA PRO A 152 -19.26 -2.27 15.40
C PRO A 152 -19.21 -3.74 14.97
N GLY A 153 -18.22 -4.08 14.14
CA GLY A 153 -18.03 -5.43 13.62
C GLY A 153 -18.99 -5.82 12.49
N HIS A 154 -20.00 -5.01 12.18
CA HIS A 154 -20.95 -5.28 11.10
C HIS A 154 -20.73 -4.32 9.94
N ARG A 155 -20.13 -4.85 8.87
CA ARG A 155 -19.80 -4.05 7.69
C ARG A 155 -21.05 -3.64 6.91
N VAL A 156 -21.07 -2.40 6.43
CA VAL A 156 -22.06 -1.93 5.43
C VAL A 156 -21.43 -1.92 4.04
N GLU A 157 -22.21 -2.27 3.02
CA GLU A 157 -21.72 -2.41 1.65
C GLU A 157 -22.06 -1.18 0.81
N PHE A 158 -21.10 -0.66 0.07
CA PHE A 158 -21.32 0.31 -1.00
C PHE A 158 -20.96 -0.32 -2.34
N HIS A 159 -21.94 -0.39 -3.23
CA HIS A 159 -21.77 -0.84 -4.61
C HIS A 159 -22.23 0.27 -5.55
N SER A 160 -21.53 0.46 -6.66
CA SER A 160 -21.88 1.54 -7.59
C SER A 160 -21.43 1.23 -9.01
N ASP A 161 -22.34 1.39 -9.96
CA ASP A 161 -22.06 1.27 -11.39
C ASP A 161 -21.37 2.51 -11.98
N SER A 162 -21.21 3.58 -11.20
CA SER A 162 -20.50 4.79 -11.64
C SER A 162 -19.00 4.54 -11.81
N SER A 163 -18.49 4.92 -12.98
CA SER A 163 -17.04 4.89 -13.23
C SER A 163 -16.22 5.91 -12.42
N PHE A 164 -16.90 6.79 -11.68
CA PHE A 164 -16.30 7.80 -10.82
C PHE A 164 -16.45 7.50 -9.31
N ALA A 165 -16.99 6.33 -8.96
CA ALA A 165 -17.24 5.93 -7.58
C ALA A 165 -15.94 5.87 -6.76
N LYS A 166 -15.97 6.48 -5.57
CA LYS A 166 -14.86 6.52 -4.61
C LYS A 166 -15.30 7.09 -3.27
N LEU A 167 -14.56 6.76 -2.22
CA LEU A 167 -14.47 7.56 -1.01
C LEU A 167 -13.18 8.37 -1.05
N ARG A 168 -13.28 9.69 -0.89
CA ARG A 168 -12.13 10.60 -1.00
C ARG A 168 -12.08 11.62 0.13
N LEU A 169 -10.92 11.74 0.77
CA LEU A 169 -10.58 12.94 1.52
C LEU A 169 -9.73 13.84 0.62
N ALA A 170 -10.06 15.12 0.48
CA ALA A 170 -9.32 16.04 -0.39
C ALA A 170 -8.92 17.32 0.33
N GLY A 171 -7.66 17.72 0.26
CA GLY A 171 -7.18 18.97 0.85
C GLY A 171 -5.84 19.40 0.27
N ASP A 172 -5.63 20.70 0.10
CA ASP A 172 -4.38 21.24 -0.43
C ASP A 172 -3.34 21.41 0.69
N ARG A 173 -2.29 20.58 0.64
CA ARG A 173 -1.04 20.66 1.43
C ARG A 173 -1.19 21.27 2.83
N PRO A 174 -1.92 20.60 3.73
CA PRO A 174 -2.07 21.10 5.08
C PRO A 174 -0.73 21.11 5.83
N ASP A 175 -0.50 22.18 6.58
CA ASP A 175 0.53 22.32 7.61
C ASP A 175 -0.04 22.01 9.01
N ARG A 176 -1.12 21.23 9.06
CA ARG A 176 -1.89 20.90 10.27
C ARG A 176 -2.13 19.40 10.38
N ARG A 177 -2.57 18.97 11.56
CA ARG A 177 -2.92 17.58 11.83
C ARG A 177 -4.35 17.27 11.40
N PHE A 178 -4.54 16.14 10.76
CA PHE A 178 -5.82 15.60 10.31
C PHE A 178 -5.90 14.11 10.57
N HIS A 179 -7.11 13.63 10.84
CA HIS A 179 -7.38 12.21 10.98
C HIS A 179 -8.49 11.78 10.03
N PHE A 180 -8.26 10.67 9.35
CA PHE A 180 -9.25 9.93 8.57
C PHE A 180 -9.41 8.54 9.19
N GLU A 181 -10.65 8.12 9.41
CA GLU A 181 -10.96 6.73 9.76
C GLU A 181 -12.11 6.19 8.90
N MET A 182 -11.90 5.00 8.36
CA MET A 182 -12.94 4.19 7.75
C MET A 182 -13.02 2.86 8.50
N ARG A 183 -14.19 2.54 9.05
CA ARG A 183 -14.37 1.36 9.89
C ARG A 183 -15.67 0.63 9.58
N ASP A 184 -15.62 -0.70 9.46
CA ASP A 184 -16.81 -1.50 9.17
C ASP A 184 -17.50 -1.08 7.85
N ILE A 185 -16.72 -0.76 6.81
CA ILE A 185 -17.21 -0.33 5.49
C ILE A 185 -16.64 -1.24 4.40
N GLU A 186 -17.48 -1.62 3.44
CA GLU A 186 -17.04 -2.28 2.20
C GLU A 186 -17.27 -1.37 0.99
N LEU A 187 -16.23 -1.18 0.18
CA LEU A 187 -16.28 -0.46 -1.08
C LEU A 187 -16.12 -1.47 -2.23
N HIS A 188 -17.21 -1.74 -2.95
CA HIS A 188 -17.24 -2.62 -4.12
C HIS A 188 -17.44 -1.79 -5.40
N PHE A 189 -16.36 -1.16 -5.90
CA PHE A 189 -16.44 -0.22 -7.02
C PHE A 189 -15.89 -0.79 -8.33
N ASP A 190 -16.49 -1.90 -8.75
CA ASP A 190 -16.02 -2.73 -9.88
C ASP A 190 -16.02 -2.04 -11.25
N GLN A 191 -16.69 -0.90 -11.39
CA GLN A 191 -16.73 -0.11 -12.63
C GLN A 191 -15.91 1.17 -12.56
N ALA A 192 -15.28 1.48 -11.41
CA ALA A 192 -14.65 2.78 -11.13
C ALA A 192 -13.28 3.01 -11.78
N ASP A 193 -13.17 2.87 -13.09
CA ASP A 193 -11.90 3.01 -13.82
C ASP A 193 -11.45 4.47 -14.07
N ASN A 194 -12.30 5.47 -13.81
CA ASN A 194 -11.97 6.89 -13.99
C ASN A 194 -11.45 7.58 -12.73
N VAL A 195 -11.30 6.86 -11.61
CA VAL A 195 -10.70 7.39 -10.37
C VAL A 195 -9.32 6.81 -10.13
N VAL A 196 -8.49 7.52 -9.37
CA VAL A 196 -7.14 7.03 -9.02
C VAL A 196 -7.24 5.92 -7.97
N GLY A 197 -8.07 6.10 -6.95
CA GLY A 197 -8.29 5.18 -5.84
C GLY A 197 -9.78 4.96 -5.60
N ALA A 198 -10.22 3.73 -5.30
CA ALA A 198 -11.56 3.51 -4.70
C ALA A 198 -11.63 4.15 -3.31
N LEU A 199 -10.60 3.91 -2.49
CA LEU A 199 -10.24 4.76 -1.37
C LEU A 199 -9.08 5.68 -1.78
N HIS A 200 -9.32 6.99 -1.78
CA HIS A 200 -8.37 7.98 -2.31
C HIS A 200 -8.14 9.12 -1.31
N MET A 201 -6.97 9.15 -0.68
CA MET A 201 -6.55 10.27 0.16
C MET A 201 -5.91 11.37 -0.69
N ASN A 202 -6.68 12.27 -1.28
CA ASN A 202 -6.12 13.39 -2.04
C ASN A 202 -5.68 14.55 -1.12
N MET A 203 -4.80 14.26 -0.17
CA MET A 203 -4.23 15.22 0.76
C MET A 203 -2.75 14.94 0.92
N THR A 204 -1.92 15.98 0.84
CA THR A 204 -0.45 15.88 0.81
C THR A 204 0.14 16.76 1.92
N PRO A 205 0.07 16.33 3.19
CA PRO A 205 0.59 17.13 4.30
C PRO A 205 2.08 17.44 4.15
N SER A 206 2.51 18.61 4.60
CA SER A 206 3.90 19.07 4.50
C SER A 206 4.31 19.93 5.70
N GLY A 207 5.62 20.05 5.97
CA GLY A 207 6.12 20.75 7.15
C GLY A 207 5.62 20.08 8.43
N ALA A 208 5.06 20.84 9.37
CA ALA A 208 4.45 20.31 10.59
C ALA A 208 3.09 19.60 10.37
N GLY A 209 2.58 19.56 9.14
CA GLY A 209 1.33 18.85 8.85
C GLY A 209 1.47 17.33 8.98
N LEU A 210 0.41 16.67 9.44
CA LEU A 210 0.33 15.21 9.60
C LEU A 210 -1.07 14.72 9.24
N LEU A 211 -1.15 13.68 8.43
CA LEU A 211 -2.39 12.93 8.21
C LEU A 211 -2.26 11.53 8.82
N THR A 212 -3.17 11.16 9.71
CA THR A 212 -3.36 9.77 10.10
C THR A 212 -4.53 9.17 9.33
N VAL A 213 -4.30 8.05 8.65
CA VAL A 213 -5.32 7.33 7.87
C VAL A 213 -5.49 5.96 8.49
N VAL A 214 -6.70 5.64 8.92
CA VAL A 214 -7.03 4.38 9.56
C VAL A 214 -8.10 3.66 8.77
N VAL A 215 -7.84 2.41 8.41
CA VAL A 215 -8.80 1.52 7.74
C VAL A 215 -8.92 0.26 8.57
N ARG A 216 -10.11 0.00 9.10
CA ARG A 216 -10.35 -1.09 10.07
C ARG A 216 -11.55 -1.93 9.69
N ASN A 217 -11.44 -3.24 9.83
CA ASN A 217 -12.52 -4.18 9.55
C ASN A 217 -13.26 -3.84 8.24
N SER A 218 -12.52 -3.58 7.17
CA SER A 218 -13.07 -3.00 5.95
C SER A 218 -12.63 -3.76 4.72
N TYR A 219 -13.40 -3.64 3.64
CA TYR A 219 -13.06 -4.17 2.32
C TYR A 219 -12.97 -3.03 1.30
N VAL A 220 -11.94 -3.03 0.45
CA VAL A 220 -11.79 -2.02 -0.61
C VAL A 220 -11.44 -2.67 -1.94
N SER A 221 -12.29 -2.46 -2.95
CA SER A 221 -12.03 -2.82 -4.34
C SER A 221 -12.49 -1.73 -5.31
N GLY A 222 -11.97 -1.80 -6.53
CA GLY A 222 -12.25 -0.85 -7.59
C GLY A 222 -11.15 0.18 -7.77
N GLY A 223 -11.46 1.28 -8.46
CA GLY A 223 -10.48 2.31 -8.79
C GLY A 223 -9.41 1.83 -9.79
N ARG A 224 -8.62 2.76 -10.31
CA ARG A 224 -7.34 2.40 -10.96
C ARG A 224 -6.39 1.73 -9.98
N ASN A 225 -6.46 2.12 -8.72
CA ASN A 225 -5.93 1.41 -7.57
C ASN A 225 -7.08 1.23 -6.57
N ALA A 226 -7.11 0.16 -5.78
CA ALA A 226 -8.10 0.01 -4.72
C ALA A 226 -7.84 1.04 -3.61
N LEU A 227 -6.59 1.12 -3.14
CA LEU A 227 -6.13 2.13 -2.19
C LEU A 227 -5.03 3.00 -2.80
N PHE A 228 -5.22 4.32 -2.73
CA PHE A 228 -4.20 5.29 -3.16
C PHE A 228 -3.95 6.36 -2.10
N ILE A 229 -2.68 6.49 -1.70
CA ILE A 229 -2.20 7.57 -0.82
C ILE A 229 -1.00 8.27 -1.49
N PRO A 230 -1.10 9.58 -1.76
CA PRO A 230 -0.05 10.38 -2.38
C PRO A 230 1.07 10.72 -1.38
N PRO A 231 2.16 11.32 -1.86
CA PRO A 231 3.26 11.79 -1.00
C PRO A 231 2.82 12.75 0.09
N GLY A 232 3.57 12.73 1.19
CA GLY A 232 3.43 13.68 2.31
C GLY A 232 3.56 13.00 3.66
N ASN A 233 3.49 13.79 4.72
CA ASN A 233 3.54 13.31 6.11
C ASN A 233 2.22 12.59 6.45
N THR A 234 2.11 11.34 6.00
CA THR A 234 0.95 10.48 6.22
C THR A 234 1.36 9.20 6.93
N MET A 235 0.67 8.86 8.02
CA MET A 235 0.76 7.56 8.68
C MET A 235 -0.50 6.76 8.34
N LEU A 236 -0.33 5.63 7.69
CA LEU A 236 -1.40 4.69 7.36
C LEU A 236 -1.38 3.51 8.35
N TYR A 237 -2.54 3.19 8.93
CA TYR A 237 -2.79 1.97 9.67
C TYR A 237 -3.97 1.21 9.06
N VAL A 238 -3.75 -0.04 8.67
CA VAL A 238 -4.75 -0.96 8.12
C VAL A 238 -4.82 -2.18 9.02
N GLU A 239 -5.98 -2.46 9.59
CA GLU A 239 -6.18 -3.55 10.53
C GLU A 239 -7.44 -4.36 10.18
N ASP A 240 -7.35 -5.69 10.29
CA ASP A 240 -8.47 -6.61 10.08
C ASP A 240 -9.19 -6.39 8.73
N SER A 241 -8.46 -5.97 7.70
CA SER A 241 -9.02 -5.44 6.46
C SER A 241 -8.50 -6.15 5.21
N GLU A 242 -9.29 -6.04 4.16
CA GLU A 242 -9.03 -6.68 2.87
C GLU A 242 -8.98 -5.63 1.77
N ILE A 243 -7.87 -5.62 1.02
CA ILE A 243 -7.76 -4.79 -0.18
C ILE A 243 -7.79 -5.71 -1.39
N GLY A 244 -8.92 -5.69 -2.08
CA GLY A 244 -9.18 -6.50 -3.24
C GLY A 244 -8.76 -5.82 -4.54
N ARG A 245 -9.42 -6.25 -5.62
CA ARG A 245 -9.02 -5.93 -6.99
C ARG A 245 -9.05 -4.45 -7.34
N ASN A 246 -8.13 -4.03 -8.20
CA ASN A 246 -8.27 -2.81 -8.98
C ASN A 246 -9.01 -3.09 -10.30
N VAL A 247 -9.56 -2.05 -10.92
CA VAL A 247 -10.27 -2.12 -12.22
C VAL A 247 -9.64 -1.24 -13.28
N GLY A 248 -8.41 -0.83 -13.00
CA GLY A 248 -7.56 -0.10 -13.92
C GLY A 248 -7.31 -0.83 -15.25
N LYS A 249 -7.10 -0.04 -16.30
CA LYS A 249 -6.84 -0.52 -17.67
C LYS A 249 -5.37 -0.44 -18.06
N ASN A 250 -4.57 0.37 -17.36
CA ASN A 250 -3.13 0.48 -17.56
C ASN A 250 -2.40 -0.46 -16.60
N VAL A 251 -2.42 -1.75 -16.94
CA VAL A 251 -1.92 -2.83 -16.08
C VAL A 251 -0.46 -2.70 -15.64
N GLU A 252 0.38 -1.91 -16.32
CA GLU A 252 1.77 -1.69 -15.88
C GLU A 252 1.93 -0.61 -14.81
N GLN A 253 1.08 0.43 -14.84
CA GLN A 253 1.21 1.62 -13.99
C GLN A 253 0.29 1.57 -12.78
N GLU A 254 -0.74 0.74 -12.83
CA GLU A 254 -1.79 0.64 -11.83
C GLU A 254 -1.52 -0.55 -10.91
N HIS A 255 -1.80 -0.39 -9.63
CA HIS A 255 -1.47 -1.33 -8.55
C HIS A 255 -2.72 -1.59 -7.70
N GLY A 256 -2.74 -2.68 -6.93
CA GLY A 256 -3.84 -2.92 -5.99
C GLY A 256 -3.84 -1.83 -4.92
N VAL A 257 -2.71 -1.71 -4.24
CA VAL A 257 -2.40 -0.62 -3.32
C VAL A 257 -1.24 0.19 -3.86
N TYR A 258 -1.37 1.51 -3.85
CA TYR A 258 -0.29 2.42 -4.17
C TYR A 258 -0.09 3.48 -3.09
N LEU A 259 0.93 3.27 -2.26
CA LEU A 259 1.42 4.20 -1.26
C LEU A 259 2.71 4.84 -1.77
N ASN A 260 2.67 6.16 -1.96
CA ASN A 260 3.78 6.87 -2.58
C ASN A 260 4.40 7.84 -1.58
N ARG A 261 5.61 7.56 -1.06
CA ARG A 261 6.40 8.49 -0.22
C ARG A 261 5.61 9.05 0.98
N ILE A 262 5.05 8.14 1.77
CA ILE A 262 4.39 8.47 3.03
C ILE A 262 5.31 8.17 4.22
N LEU A 263 4.94 8.66 5.40
CA LEU A 263 5.75 8.51 6.60
C LEU A 263 5.70 7.09 7.16
N SER A 264 4.52 6.48 7.25
CA SER A 264 4.45 5.08 7.64
C SER A 264 3.27 4.35 7.03
N SER A 265 3.46 3.04 6.85
CA SER A 265 2.40 2.08 6.58
C SER A 265 2.48 0.96 7.61
N HIS A 266 1.35 0.62 8.19
CA HIS A 266 1.24 -0.49 9.13
C HIS A 266 0.03 -1.32 8.77
N TRP A 267 0.28 -2.57 8.43
CA TRP A 267 -0.71 -3.57 8.07
C TRP A 267 -0.73 -4.63 9.17
N LYS A 268 -1.91 -4.87 9.73
CA LYS A 268 -2.11 -5.83 10.81
C LYS A 268 -3.26 -6.76 10.49
N ASN A 269 -3.03 -8.07 10.52
CA ASN A 269 -4.05 -9.09 10.28
C ASN A 269 -4.91 -8.75 9.04
N SER A 270 -4.26 -8.51 7.91
CA SER A 270 -4.90 -7.94 6.72
C SER A 270 -4.47 -8.67 5.46
N THR A 271 -5.29 -8.59 4.42
CA THR A 271 -5.04 -9.29 3.15
C THR A 271 -5.04 -8.32 1.98
N VAL A 272 -4.10 -8.49 1.04
CA VAL A 272 -4.05 -7.74 -0.22
C VAL A 272 -4.06 -8.70 -1.41
N PHE A 273 -5.02 -8.56 -2.31
CA PHE A 273 -5.18 -9.44 -3.46
C PHE A 273 -5.74 -8.73 -4.70
N GLY A 274 -5.74 -9.42 -5.86
CA GLY A 274 -6.57 -8.99 -6.99
C GLY A 274 -5.99 -8.00 -8.00
N GLN A 275 -4.68 -8.00 -8.25
CA GLN A 275 -4.12 -7.18 -9.33
C GLN A 275 -4.34 -7.80 -10.71
N ARG A 276 -4.85 -6.99 -11.64
CA ARG A 276 -4.97 -7.35 -13.06
C ARG A 276 -3.61 -7.33 -13.79
N ALA A 277 -3.38 -8.34 -14.64
CA ALA A 277 -2.38 -8.31 -15.70
C ALA A 277 -2.97 -8.46 -17.11
N SER A 278 -2.09 -8.34 -18.11
CA SER A 278 -2.34 -8.65 -19.51
C SER A 278 -1.02 -9.12 -20.14
N GLY A 279 -0.84 -10.42 -20.29
CA GLY A 279 0.41 -11.02 -20.79
C GLY A 279 1.61 -10.64 -19.91
N PRO A 280 2.73 -10.10 -20.46
CA PRO A 280 3.93 -9.79 -19.66
C PRO A 280 3.78 -8.52 -18.79
N TYR A 281 2.61 -7.87 -18.83
CA TYR A 281 2.36 -6.58 -18.22
C TYR A 281 1.44 -6.71 -17.00
N GLY A 282 1.89 -6.23 -15.85
CA GLY A 282 1.13 -6.25 -14.61
C GLY A 282 1.70 -5.27 -13.58
N GLY A 283 0.89 -4.98 -12.57
CA GLY A 283 1.21 -4.12 -11.44
C GLY A 283 1.57 -4.92 -10.20
N HIS A 284 1.97 -4.24 -9.13
CA HIS A 284 2.18 -4.87 -7.83
C HIS A 284 0.84 -4.93 -7.06
N GLN A 285 0.68 -5.94 -6.21
CA GLN A 285 -0.44 -6.02 -5.27
C GLN A 285 -0.28 -4.90 -4.25
N LEU A 286 0.92 -4.76 -3.70
CA LEU A 286 1.29 -3.72 -2.77
C LEU A 286 2.53 -2.98 -3.26
N LYS A 287 2.34 -1.75 -3.76
CA LYS A 287 3.44 -0.81 -3.97
C LYS A 287 3.51 0.13 -2.78
N ASP A 288 4.46 -0.14 -1.88
CA ASP A 288 4.58 0.54 -0.60
C ASP A 288 5.92 1.28 -0.49
N LYS A 289 5.87 2.59 -0.80
CA LYS A 289 7.03 3.47 -0.77
C LYS A 289 7.06 4.32 0.51
N SER A 290 6.52 3.80 1.61
CA SER A 290 6.60 4.42 2.93
C SER A 290 8.03 4.43 3.48
N TYR A 291 8.31 5.33 4.41
CA TYR A 291 9.58 5.36 5.15
C TYR A 291 9.71 4.26 6.17
N LEU A 292 8.68 4.09 6.99
CA LEU A 292 8.56 2.99 7.93
C LEU A 292 7.43 2.09 7.46
N ARG A 293 7.72 0.80 7.30
CA ARG A 293 6.75 -0.23 6.92
C ARG A 293 6.68 -1.25 8.03
N ILE A 294 5.48 -1.59 8.45
CA ILE A 294 5.22 -2.59 9.47
C ILE A 294 4.18 -3.55 8.91
N TYR A 295 4.56 -4.82 8.76
CA TYR A 295 3.66 -5.88 8.34
C TYR A 295 3.56 -6.90 9.49
N GLU A 296 2.41 -6.94 10.16
CA GLU A 296 2.07 -7.91 11.20
C GLU A 296 0.93 -8.79 10.67
N ASP A 297 1.18 -10.07 10.44
CA ASP A 297 0.16 -11.00 9.92
C ASP A 297 -0.49 -10.50 8.60
N LEU A 298 0.34 -10.04 7.67
CA LEU A 298 -0.10 -9.59 6.35
C LEU A 298 -0.11 -10.78 5.37
N GLU A 299 -1.22 -10.99 4.68
CA GLU A 299 -1.31 -11.95 3.58
C GLU A 299 -1.38 -11.22 2.23
N ILE A 300 -0.59 -11.67 1.26
CA ILE A 300 -0.60 -11.11 -0.10
C ILE A 300 -0.66 -12.21 -1.14
N THR A 301 -1.59 -12.10 -2.09
CA THR A 301 -1.72 -13.04 -3.19
C THR A 301 -1.91 -12.36 -4.54
N ASN A 302 -1.35 -12.95 -5.60
CA ASN A 302 -1.60 -12.50 -6.97
C ASN A 302 -2.90 -13.05 -7.56
N PHE A 303 -3.62 -13.89 -6.83
CA PHE A 303 -4.93 -14.37 -7.21
C PHE A 303 -6.00 -13.27 -7.03
N GLY A 304 -6.96 -13.21 -7.96
CA GLY A 304 -7.99 -12.17 -7.99
C GLY A 304 -9.34 -12.64 -8.54
N GLY A 305 -9.57 -13.95 -8.57
CA GLY A 305 -10.70 -14.56 -9.26
C GLY A 305 -10.45 -14.69 -10.78
N VAL A 306 -11.35 -14.14 -11.60
CA VAL A 306 -11.42 -14.38 -13.06
C VAL A 306 -10.39 -13.62 -13.92
N LEU A 307 -9.53 -12.81 -13.31
CA LEU A 307 -8.54 -12.01 -14.03
C LEU A 307 -7.21 -12.75 -14.13
N GLU A 308 -6.44 -12.48 -15.19
CA GLU A 308 -5.07 -12.96 -15.32
C GLU A 308 -4.24 -12.44 -14.13
N PRO A 309 -3.64 -13.35 -13.32
CA PRO A 309 -2.81 -12.97 -12.18
C PRO A 309 -1.61 -12.11 -12.59
N SER A 310 -1.18 -11.21 -11.71
CA SER A 310 0.02 -10.42 -11.98
C SER A 310 1.29 -11.26 -12.00
N ASN A 311 2.15 -10.94 -12.97
CA ASN A 311 3.49 -11.52 -13.12
C ASN A 311 4.59 -10.75 -12.39
N ARG A 312 4.26 -9.65 -11.70
CA ARG A 312 5.22 -8.85 -10.92
C ARG A 312 5.56 -9.54 -9.57
N PRO A 313 6.66 -9.11 -8.93
CA PRO A 313 6.78 -9.24 -7.47
C PRO A 313 5.51 -8.71 -6.80
N LEU A 314 5.00 -9.40 -5.80
CA LEU A 314 3.73 -9.03 -5.17
C LEU A 314 3.89 -7.74 -4.34
N LEU A 315 5.06 -7.57 -3.73
CA LEU A 315 5.45 -6.36 -3.03
C LEU A 315 6.54 -5.59 -3.79
N ASP A 316 6.39 -4.28 -3.86
CA ASP A 316 7.41 -3.35 -4.37
C ASP A 316 7.67 -2.25 -3.35
N ILE A 317 8.72 -2.43 -2.56
CA ILE A 317 9.06 -1.57 -1.42
C ILE A 317 10.34 -0.77 -1.68
N ASN A 318 10.45 0.41 -1.07
CA ASN A 318 11.61 1.28 -1.28
C ASN A 318 12.84 0.77 -0.51
N LEU A 319 14.00 0.81 -1.16
CA LEU A 319 15.28 0.35 -0.63
C LEU A 319 15.77 1.16 0.57
N LEU A 320 15.50 2.46 0.59
CA LEU A 320 16.01 3.39 1.59
C LEU A 320 14.93 3.77 2.59
N ALA A 321 14.66 2.83 3.50
CA ALA A 321 13.55 2.86 4.43
C ALA A 321 13.69 1.75 5.48
N PHE A 322 12.89 1.82 6.52
CA PHE A 322 12.79 0.82 7.57
C PHE A 322 11.61 -0.11 7.29
N THR A 323 11.85 -1.42 7.33
CA THR A 323 10.80 -2.43 7.15
C THR A 323 10.85 -3.43 8.30
N TRP A 324 9.77 -3.55 9.04
CA TRP A 324 9.53 -4.60 10.01
C TRP A 324 8.48 -5.55 9.47
N VAL A 325 8.79 -6.84 9.43
CA VAL A 325 7.85 -7.89 9.02
C VAL A 325 7.84 -8.99 10.06
N ASP A 326 6.65 -9.34 10.52
CA ASP A 326 6.38 -10.52 11.33
C ASP A 326 5.08 -11.18 10.86
N GLY A 327 5.14 -12.43 10.41
CA GLY A 327 3.95 -13.18 9.96
C GLY A 327 3.48 -12.86 8.53
N LEU A 328 4.37 -12.46 7.62
CA LEU A 328 4.01 -12.22 6.22
C LEU A 328 3.80 -13.54 5.47
N LYS A 329 2.61 -13.70 4.86
CA LYS A 329 2.26 -14.83 4.01
C LYS A 329 2.15 -14.38 2.57
N ILE A 330 2.85 -15.05 1.66
CA ILE A 330 2.82 -14.72 0.23
C ILE A 330 2.41 -15.93 -0.58
N THR A 331 1.31 -15.79 -1.31
CA THR A 331 0.79 -16.83 -2.21
C THR A 331 0.91 -16.38 -3.66
N ARG A 332 1.61 -17.14 -4.50
CA ARG A 332 1.72 -16.89 -5.94
C ARG A 332 1.13 -18.04 -6.75
N VAL A 333 0.03 -17.76 -7.43
CA VAL A 333 -0.55 -18.65 -8.45
C VAL A 333 0.13 -18.45 -9.81
N GLU A 334 -0.02 -19.45 -10.67
CA GLU A 334 0.56 -19.47 -12.02
C GLU A 334 0.13 -18.24 -12.85
N THR A 335 1.08 -17.69 -13.60
CA THR A 335 0.94 -16.44 -14.39
C THR A 335 1.82 -16.53 -15.64
N GLU A 336 1.49 -15.78 -16.68
CA GLU A 336 2.34 -15.69 -17.87
C GLU A 336 3.65 -14.94 -17.56
N SER A 337 4.79 -15.53 -17.91
CA SER A 337 6.13 -14.91 -17.77
C SER A 337 6.39 -14.31 -16.37
N PRO A 338 6.30 -15.10 -15.28
CA PRO A 338 6.52 -14.63 -13.92
C PRO A 338 7.91 -13.99 -13.78
N ARG A 339 7.98 -12.84 -13.12
CA ARG A 339 9.25 -12.23 -12.76
C ARG A 339 9.83 -12.88 -11.52
N ASP A 340 11.15 -12.90 -11.47
CA ASP A 340 11.89 -13.33 -10.29
C ASP A 340 11.60 -12.41 -9.09
N ALA A 341 11.71 -13.00 -7.89
CA ALA A 341 11.26 -12.48 -6.60
C ALA A 341 9.74 -12.42 -6.41
N LEU A 342 9.35 -12.63 -5.15
CA LEU A 342 8.04 -12.30 -4.60
C LEU A 342 8.03 -10.87 -4.03
N ILE A 343 9.17 -10.38 -3.51
CA ILE A 343 9.36 -9.04 -2.96
C ILE A 343 10.50 -8.35 -3.72
N ASP A 344 10.24 -7.16 -4.27
CA ASP A 344 11.27 -6.28 -4.83
C ASP A 344 11.55 -5.13 -3.85
N ILE A 345 12.76 -5.08 -3.31
CA ILE A 345 13.27 -3.97 -2.51
C ILE A 345 14.19 -3.16 -3.40
N ARG A 346 13.74 -1.99 -3.83
CA ARG A 346 14.45 -1.19 -4.84
C ARG A 346 14.20 0.30 -4.68
N ASN A 347 15.18 1.09 -5.10
CA ASN A 347 14.96 2.50 -5.34
C ASN A 347 14.28 2.68 -6.70
N ASP A 348 13.35 3.61 -6.79
CA ASP A 348 12.79 4.02 -8.09
C ASP A 348 13.69 5.12 -8.70
N LYS A 349 13.65 5.26 -10.03
CA LYS A 349 14.40 6.31 -10.73
C LYS A 349 13.72 7.66 -10.50
N TYR A 350 14.17 8.43 -9.50
CA TYR A 350 13.63 9.76 -9.23
C TYR A 350 14.72 10.80 -9.00
N ARG A 351 14.37 12.06 -9.28
CA ARG A 351 15.31 13.19 -9.36
C ARG A 351 15.76 13.69 -7.97
N PRO A 352 16.82 14.50 -7.89
CA PRO A 352 17.28 15.12 -6.64
C PRO A 352 16.25 16.01 -5.90
N ASP A 353 15.17 16.44 -6.56
CA ASP A 353 14.06 17.18 -5.95
C ASP A 353 12.89 16.29 -5.51
N ASP A 354 13.00 14.98 -5.75
CA ASP A 354 11.99 13.96 -5.46
C ASP A 354 12.25 13.15 -4.17
N HIS A 355 13.14 13.62 -3.30
CA HIS A 355 13.51 12.92 -2.07
C HIS A 355 12.31 12.69 -1.15
N LEU A 356 12.40 11.61 -0.37
CA LEU A 356 11.60 11.47 0.84
C LEU A 356 11.77 12.77 1.65
N PRO A 357 10.71 13.37 2.22
CA PRO A 357 10.82 14.64 2.93
C PRO A 357 11.60 14.55 4.25
N PHE A 358 12.17 13.38 4.55
CA PHE A 358 12.92 13.05 5.75
C PHE A 358 14.16 12.25 5.34
N SER A 359 15.24 12.42 6.09
CA SER A 359 16.49 11.73 5.83
C SER A 359 16.43 10.30 6.40
N ALA A 360 16.81 9.32 5.58
CA ALA A 360 16.73 7.89 5.89
C ALA A 360 18.04 7.32 6.45
N VAL A 361 18.77 8.13 7.22
CA VAL A 361 20.21 7.99 7.40
C VAL A 361 20.54 7.86 8.89
N THR A 362 21.30 6.83 9.25
CA THR A 362 21.80 6.60 10.62
C THR A 362 22.88 7.62 11.03
N THR A 363 23.02 7.90 12.33
CA THR A 363 24.07 8.77 12.88
C THR A 363 25.41 8.05 13.07
N ASP A 364 26.47 8.80 13.38
CA ASP A 364 27.84 8.29 13.62
C ASP A 364 27.96 7.26 14.76
N GLU A 365 26.94 7.15 15.62
CA GLU A 365 26.91 6.25 16.78
C GLU A 365 26.27 4.89 16.48
N TRP A 366 25.69 4.72 15.29
CA TRP A 366 25.05 3.46 14.92
C TRP A 366 26.09 2.36 14.69
N THR A 367 25.87 1.20 15.29
CA THR A 367 26.68 0.00 15.09
C THR A 367 25.81 -1.07 14.46
N MET A 368 26.33 -1.67 13.38
CA MET A 368 25.60 -2.65 12.58
C MET A 368 25.33 -3.90 13.44
N PRO A 369 24.08 -4.43 13.46
CA PRO A 369 23.78 -5.77 13.97
C PRO A 369 24.75 -6.79 13.34
N MET A 370 25.82 -7.15 14.05
CA MET A 370 26.94 -7.85 13.41
C MET A 370 26.55 -9.26 12.97
N CYS A 371 27.14 -9.73 11.88
CA CYS A 371 27.34 -11.14 11.60
C CYS A 371 28.84 -11.45 11.83
N PRO A 372 29.24 -12.43 12.65
CA PRO A 372 30.65 -12.64 12.98
C PRO A 372 31.50 -13.03 11.76
N GLY A 373 32.53 -12.24 11.45
CA GLY A 373 33.64 -12.66 10.56
C GLY A 373 33.90 -11.81 9.32
N GLU A 374 33.04 -10.87 8.97
CA GLU A 374 33.28 -9.96 7.84
C GLU A 374 33.85 -8.61 8.31
N PRO A 375 35.02 -8.17 7.79
CA PRO A 375 35.54 -6.86 8.12
C PRO A 375 34.62 -5.79 7.54
N ILE A 376 33.95 -5.05 8.42
CA ILE A 376 33.23 -3.83 8.06
C ILE A 376 34.26 -2.81 7.57
N PRO A 377 34.23 -2.36 6.30
CA PRO A 377 35.10 -1.29 5.85
C PRO A 377 34.88 -0.07 6.74
N ALA A 378 35.96 0.53 7.26
CA ALA A 378 35.86 1.72 8.10
C ALA A 378 35.01 2.81 7.41
N GLY A 379 33.91 3.24 8.04
CA GLY A 379 32.94 4.20 7.48
C GLY A 379 31.62 3.62 6.95
N LEU A 380 31.41 2.30 7.00
CA LEU A 380 30.16 1.63 6.58
C LEU A 380 28.97 1.83 7.54
N LEU A 381 29.21 2.38 8.73
CA LEU A 381 28.23 2.52 9.82
C LEU A 381 27.30 3.74 9.67
N ARG A 382 27.56 4.57 8.67
CA ARG A 382 26.74 5.74 8.33
C ARG A 382 25.68 5.34 7.32
N ASP A 383 24.53 6.00 7.37
CA ASP A 383 23.59 6.04 6.26
C ASP A 383 22.91 4.68 5.90
N VAL A 384 22.52 3.90 6.93
CA VAL A 384 21.94 2.54 6.75
C VAL A 384 20.41 2.49 6.88
N SER A 385 19.76 1.86 5.90
CA SER A 385 18.37 1.41 5.98
C SER A 385 18.28 -0.06 6.37
N LEU A 386 17.31 -0.44 7.21
CA LEU A 386 17.19 -1.78 7.76
C LEU A 386 15.82 -2.40 7.45
N SER A 387 15.84 -3.59 6.85
CA SER A 387 14.66 -4.45 6.70
C SER A 387 14.83 -5.72 7.52
N VAL A 388 13.87 -6.02 8.39
CA VAL A 388 13.83 -7.21 9.25
C VAL A 388 12.63 -8.05 8.85
N PHE A 389 12.88 -9.29 8.45
CA PHE A 389 11.88 -10.27 8.07
C PHE A 389 11.83 -11.41 9.08
N ARG A 390 10.68 -11.60 9.72
CA ARG A 390 10.42 -12.67 10.69
C ARG A 390 9.20 -13.45 10.24
N ASN A 391 9.22 -14.77 10.43
CA ASN A 391 8.07 -15.65 10.20
C ASN A 391 7.42 -15.43 8.83
N VAL A 392 8.24 -15.37 7.78
CA VAL A 392 7.76 -15.24 6.40
C VAL A 392 7.46 -16.62 5.85
N GLU A 393 6.24 -16.78 5.34
CA GLU A 393 5.75 -18.00 4.70
C GLU A 393 5.46 -17.73 3.23
N THR A 394 5.85 -18.67 2.35
CA THR A 394 5.59 -18.54 0.92
C THR A 394 5.01 -19.82 0.33
N ASP A 395 3.93 -19.68 -0.43
CA ASP A 395 3.39 -20.71 -1.30
C ASP A 395 3.43 -20.21 -2.75
N SER A 396 4.17 -20.89 -3.62
CA SER A 396 4.29 -20.50 -5.04
C SER A 396 4.10 -21.72 -5.92
N PHE A 397 3.42 -21.52 -7.05
CA PHE A 397 3.22 -22.56 -8.06
C PHE A 397 4.54 -23.10 -8.65
N ARG A 398 5.65 -22.38 -8.46
CA ARG A 398 6.99 -22.78 -8.85
C ARG A 398 7.97 -22.59 -7.69
N THR A 399 9.10 -23.29 -7.75
CA THR A 399 10.27 -22.92 -6.96
C THR A 399 10.76 -21.54 -7.42
N GLU A 400 10.71 -20.55 -6.54
CA GLU A 400 11.27 -19.23 -6.81
C GLU A 400 12.80 -19.26 -6.63
N PRO A 401 13.57 -18.53 -7.44
CA PRO A 401 15.02 -18.42 -7.24
C PRO A 401 15.35 -17.74 -5.92
N PHE A 402 14.56 -16.74 -5.54
CA PHE A 402 14.64 -16.06 -4.26
C PHE A 402 13.28 -15.47 -3.89
N ILE A 403 13.00 -15.31 -2.60
CA ILE A 403 11.79 -14.61 -2.12
C ILE A 403 11.95 -13.11 -2.34
N THR A 404 13.06 -12.55 -1.86
CA THR A 404 13.31 -11.12 -1.78
C THR A 404 14.49 -10.74 -2.63
N ARG A 405 14.30 -9.79 -3.54
CA ARG A 405 15.40 -9.16 -4.26
C ARG A 405 15.72 -7.81 -3.65
N LEU A 406 16.93 -7.67 -3.14
CA LEU A 406 17.46 -6.40 -2.67
C LEU A 406 18.36 -5.80 -3.76
N LYS A 407 17.80 -4.96 -4.63
CA LYS A 407 18.53 -4.47 -5.81
C LYS A 407 19.71 -3.60 -5.39
N ALA A 408 20.87 -3.86 -5.98
CA ALA A 408 22.05 -3.00 -5.83
C ALA A 408 21.71 -1.54 -6.18
N MET A 409 22.21 -0.62 -5.37
CA MET A 409 22.21 0.80 -5.72
C MET A 409 23.04 0.97 -7.00
N PRO A 410 22.47 1.52 -8.08
CA PRO A 410 23.23 1.69 -9.31
C PRO A 410 24.37 2.67 -9.06
N GLN A 411 25.62 2.18 -9.11
CA GLN A 411 26.82 2.99 -8.88
C GLN A 411 26.96 4.14 -9.90
N ASP A 412 26.24 4.05 -11.02
CA ASP A 412 26.41 4.90 -12.20
C ASP A 412 25.15 5.72 -12.55
N HIS A 413 24.21 5.90 -11.62
CA HIS A 413 23.03 6.75 -11.86
C HIS A 413 23.38 8.25 -11.85
N LYS A 414 24.16 8.66 -12.85
CA LYS A 414 24.18 10.01 -13.39
C LYS A 414 23.28 9.97 -14.62
N GLU A 415 22.08 10.55 -14.55
CA GLU A 415 21.44 10.97 -15.80
C GLU A 415 22.39 11.99 -16.45
N ASP A 416 22.69 11.87 -17.74
CA ASP A 416 23.57 12.81 -18.44
C ASP A 416 23.08 14.26 -18.21
N GLY A 417 23.87 15.05 -17.48
CA GLY A 417 23.55 16.44 -17.15
C GLY A 417 22.81 16.66 -15.82
N VAL A 418 22.49 15.63 -15.06
CA VAL A 418 21.93 15.70 -13.69
C VAL A 418 23.05 15.33 -12.71
N GLY A 419 23.23 16.13 -11.65
CA GLY A 419 24.22 15.90 -10.61
C GLY A 419 24.01 14.56 -9.87
N PRO A 420 24.88 14.22 -8.90
CA PRO A 420 24.69 13.03 -8.07
C PRO A 420 23.27 13.03 -7.47
N VAL A 421 22.63 11.86 -7.42
CA VAL A 421 21.35 11.67 -6.75
C VAL A 421 21.63 11.60 -5.25
N PHE A 422 20.97 12.44 -4.47
CA PHE A 422 21.01 12.41 -3.01
C PHE A 422 19.79 11.65 -2.49
N ILE A 423 19.71 11.34 -1.20
CA ILE A 423 18.45 11.20 -0.44
C ILE A 423 18.73 11.85 0.91
N GLY A 424 17.96 12.88 1.27
CA GLY A 424 18.38 13.85 2.29
C GLY A 424 19.66 14.57 1.86
N ASP A 425 20.62 14.74 2.77
CA ASP A 425 21.90 15.43 2.51
C ASP A 425 23.04 14.48 2.12
N VAL A 426 22.75 13.18 1.97
CA VAL A 426 23.76 12.14 1.73
C VAL A 426 23.70 11.64 0.29
N PRO A 427 24.84 11.57 -0.44
CA PRO A 427 24.90 10.93 -1.75
C PRO A 427 24.48 9.45 -1.70
N VAL A 428 23.68 9.00 -2.67
CA VAL A 428 23.17 7.62 -2.77
C VAL A 428 24.30 6.57 -2.72
N GLU A 429 25.49 6.88 -3.26
CA GLU A 429 26.65 5.97 -3.22
C GLU A 429 27.24 5.74 -1.83
N LYS A 430 26.86 6.54 -0.82
CA LYS A 430 27.25 6.36 0.58
C LYS A 430 26.20 5.62 1.39
N GLN A 431 24.95 5.61 0.91
CA GLN A 431 23.84 4.94 1.57
C GLN A 431 23.95 3.42 1.40
N ARG A 432 23.55 2.68 2.42
CA ARG A 432 23.58 1.22 2.43
C ARG A 432 22.22 0.70 2.86
N ALA A 433 21.80 -0.43 2.31
CA ALA A 433 20.58 -1.12 2.71
C ALA A 433 20.95 -2.52 3.17
N ILE A 434 20.43 -2.89 4.34
CA ILE A 434 20.62 -4.20 4.95
C ILE A 434 19.25 -4.87 5.06
N ALA A 435 19.20 -6.14 4.68
CA ALA A 435 18.03 -6.98 4.94
C ALA A 435 18.42 -8.22 5.75
N LEU A 436 17.70 -8.46 6.84
CA LEU A 436 17.86 -9.60 7.73
C LEU A 436 16.61 -10.46 7.67
N ALA A 437 16.76 -11.77 7.61
CA ALA A 437 15.66 -12.73 7.74
C ALA A 437 15.93 -13.68 8.91
N PHE A 438 14.88 -13.98 9.68
CA PHE A 438 14.92 -14.88 10.82
C PHE A 438 13.90 -15.99 10.67
N SER A 439 14.37 -17.23 10.72
CA SER A 439 13.59 -18.46 10.64
C SER A 439 12.56 -18.47 9.50
N PRO A 440 12.94 -18.11 8.25
CA PRO A 440 11.96 -18.05 7.17
C PRO A 440 11.52 -19.46 6.76
N GLN A 441 10.22 -19.62 6.48
CA GLN A 441 9.65 -20.90 6.05
C GLN A 441 9.27 -20.81 4.57
N HIS A 442 10.10 -21.36 3.69
CA HIS A 442 9.91 -21.21 2.25
C HIS A 442 10.37 -22.40 1.43
N SER A 443 9.89 -22.45 0.19
CA SER A 443 10.27 -23.42 -0.83
C SER A 443 11.21 -22.84 -1.90
N ALA A 444 11.57 -21.56 -1.82
CA ALA A 444 12.51 -20.90 -2.72
C ALA A 444 13.96 -21.41 -2.57
N GLU A 445 14.78 -21.29 -3.61
CA GLU A 445 16.21 -21.70 -3.58
C GLU A 445 17.01 -20.92 -2.53
N SER A 446 16.71 -19.63 -2.35
CA SER A 446 17.21 -18.79 -1.26
C SER A 446 16.15 -17.81 -0.77
N PHE A 447 16.37 -17.20 0.40
CA PHE A 447 15.48 -16.12 0.86
C PHE A 447 15.79 -14.80 0.12
N PHE A 448 17.07 -14.47 -0.04
CA PHE A 448 17.53 -13.23 -0.67
C PHE A 448 18.31 -13.48 -1.97
N SER A 449 18.30 -12.49 -2.85
CA SER A 449 19.26 -12.39 -3.97
C SER A 449 20.66 -11.97 -3.50
N ASP A 450 21.71 -12.41 -4.18
CA ASP A 450 23.14 -12.16 -3.82
C ASP A 450 23.67 -10.75 -4.19
N GLU A 451 22.79 -9.76 -4.32
CA GLU A 451 23.13 -8.43 -4.89
C GLU A 451 23.48 -7.35 -3.84
N ASN A 452 23.34 -7.63 -2.54
CA ASN A 452 23.53 -6.65 -1.45
C ASN A 452 23.87 -7.31 -0.10
N TYR A 453 23.96 -6.50 0.96
CA TYR A 453 24.10 -6.93 2.35
C TYR A 453 22.80 -7.58 2.84
N VAL A 454 22.73 -8.89 2.65
CA VAL A 454 21.59 -9.72 3.02
C VAL A 454 22.04 -10.87 3.90
N TYR A 455 21.30 -11.14 4.97
CA TYR A 455 21.67 -12.17 5.94
C TYR A 455 20.44 -12.98 6.36
N VAL A 456 20.59 -14.31 6.38
CA VAL A 456 19.57 -15.25 6.87
C VAL A 456 20.09 -15.90 8.14
N ASP A 457 19.28 -15.83 9.20
CA ASP A 457 19.60 -16.26 10.56
C ASP A 457 21.00 -15.81 11.04
N PRO A 458 21.33 -14.50 10.92
CA PRO A 458 22.60 -13.99 11.42
C PRO A 458 22.69 -14.05 12.95
N ASP A 459 23.89 -14.28 13.47
CA ASP A 459 24.20 -14.22 14.90
C ASP A 459 24.30 -12.77 15.38
N ILE A 460 23.19 -12.22 15.89
CA ILE A 460 23.12 -10.81 16.31
C ILE A 460 23.72 -10.57 17.70
N PRO A 461 24.63 -9.59 17.86
CA PRO A 461 25.17 -9.19 19.17
C PRO A 461 24.09 -8.81 20.17
N ALA A 462 24.29 -9.20 21.43
CA ALA A 462 23.30 -8.98 22.49
C ALA A 462 22.85 -7.51 22.65
N ALA A 463 23.75 -6.55 22.40
CA ALA A 463 23.43 -5.12 22.47
C ALA A 463 22.46 -4.66 21.37
N GLU A 464 22.42 -5.34 20.24
CA GLU A 464 21.63 -4.98 19.04
C GLU A 464 20.39 -5.86 18.88
N GLN A 465 20.22 -6.88 19.71
CA GLN A 465 19.11 -7.84 19.60
C GLN A 465 17.74 -7.17 19.66
N ALA A 466 17.53 -6.19 20.56
CA ALA A 466 16.24 -5.52 20.69
C ALA A 466 15.81 -4.84 19.38
N LEU A 467 16.75 -4.25 18.64
CA LEU A 467 16.44 -3.57 17.36
C LEU A 467 15.86 -4.51 16.31
N VAL A 468 16.19 -5.80 16.35
CA VAL A 468 15.76 -6.79 15.35
C VAL A 468 14.78 -7.83 15.90
N SER A 469 14.40 -7.70 17.17
CA SER A 469 13.49 -8.64 17.86
C SER A 469 12.32 -7.98 18.60
N ASP A 470 12.36 -6.67 18.81
CA ASP A 470 11.26 -5.90 19.38
C ASP A 470 10.81 -4.81 18.40
N MET A 471 9.57 -4.92 17.93
CA MET A 471 8.97 -3.97 16.99
C MET A 471 8.95 -2.56 17.57
N GLU A 472 8.66 -2.41 18.85
CA GLU A 472 8.56 -1.09 19.47
C GLU A 472 9.92 -0.38 19.43
N THR A 473 10.99 -1.07 19.83
CA THR A 473 12.37 -0.56 19.72
C THR A 473 12.73 -0.22 18.27
N PHE A 474 12.38 -1.07 17.30
CA PHE A 474 12.63 -0.82 15.88
C PHE A 474 11.92 0.44 15.36
N VAL A 475 10.64 0.59 15.68
CA VAL A 475 9.81 1.73 15.25
C VAL A 475 10.29 3.04 15.88
N ARG A 476 10.60 3.02 17.18
CA ARG A 476 11.20 4.17 17.88
C ARG A 476 12.49 4.61 17.20
N HIS A 477 13.38 3.65 16.93
CA HIS A 477 14.64 3.92 16.25
C HIS A 477 14.45 4.57 14.88
N ALA A 478 13.55 4.03 14.04
CA ALA A 478 13.28 4.58 12.71
C ALA A 478 12.78 6.03 12.80
N PHE A 479 11.78 6.30 13.65
CA PHE A 479 11.28 7.67 13.79
C PHE A 479 12.30 8.63 14.40
N ASP A 480 13.05 8.17 15.40
CA ASP A 480 14.07 8.99 16.06
C ASP A 480 15.14 9.45 15.04
N LEU A 481 15.57 8.56 14.15
CA LEU A 481 16.48 8.90 13.05
C LEU A 481 15.90 9.93 12.08
N ALA A 482 14.63 9.77 11.68
CA ALA A 482 13.98 10.70 10.77
C ALA A 482 13.85 12.12 11.37
N ILE A 483 13.60 12.22 12.68
CA ILE A 483 13.50 13.50 13.39
C ILE A 483 14.88 14.12 13.60
N ASP A 484 15.86 13.33 14.04
CA ASP A 484 17.21 13.85 14.31
C ASP A 484 17.88 14.37 13.04
N ALA A 485 17.55 13.79 11.90
CA ALA A 485 18.09 14.19 10.61
C ALA A 485 17.35 15.39 9.97
N ASP A 486 16.12 15.68 10.38
CA ASP A 486 15.45 16.95 10.10
C ASP A 486 14.56 17.37 11.28
N PRO A 487 15.09 18.23 12.19
CA PRO A 487 14.35 18.70 13.36
C PRO A 487 13.08 19.50 13.04
N ALA A 488 12.82 19.86 11.77
CA ALA A 488 11.54 20.44 11.36
C ALA A 488 10.40 19.41 11.38
N ASN A 489 10.72 18.11 11.47
CA ASN A 489 9.78 17.02 11.70
C ASN A 489 9.34 16.98 13.17
N ASP A 490 8.53 17.96 13.57
CA ASP A 490 7.92 18.03 14.91
C ASP A 490 6.66 17.13 14.97
N TRP A 491 6.83 15.84 14.69
CA TRP A 491 5.72 14.88 14.75
C TRP A 491 5.39 14.57 16.21
N PRO A 492 4.10 14.49 16.59
CA PRO A 492 3.68 14.29 17.97
C PRO A 492 3.90 12.84 18.42
N LEU A 493 5.14 12.40 18.61
CA LEU A 493 5.46 11.03 19.05
C LEU A 493 5.43 10.93 20.58
N PRO A 494 4.72 9.95 21.19
CA PRO A 494 4.47 9.93 22.64
C PRO A 494 5.70 9.77 23.55
N TRP A 495 6.89 9.62 23.00
CA TRP A 495 8.13 9.39 23.76
C TRP A 495 9.17 10.48 23.60
N ARG A 496 8.85 11.54 22.86
CA ARG A 496 9.71 12.69 22.67
C ARG A 496 9.26 13.92 23.48
N ASP A 497 8.33 13.72 24.42
CA ASP A 497 7.81 14.76 25.33
C ASP A 497 8.84 15.27 26.36
#